data_AF-A0A667WWJ3-F1
#
_entry.id   AF-A0A667WWJ3-F1
#
_cell.length_a   1.000
_cell.length_b   1.000
_cell.length_c   1.000
_cell.angle_alpha   90.00
_cell.angle_beta   90.00
_cell.angle_gamma   90.00
#
_symmetry.space_group_name_H-M   'P 1'
#
loop_
_entity.id
_entity.type
_entity.pdbx_description
1 polymer ?
#
loop_
_entity_poly.entity_id
_entity_poly.type
_entity_poly.pdbx_seq_one_letter_code
_entity_poly.pdbx_strand_id
1 'polypeptide(L)'
;MAARQPFTDTDTADEAVRATCDDASICKRFATSKGYWKDPYVQYFVRSVGERKAPEINRGYYARVQGMNHLLDAFIRKTECDCQVISLGAGLDTTFWRLKDENLMPRKYFEVDFPTVVARKIHNIKTKPPLSKPLIETHSTDSLLLDGHSLDSDRYCIVGADLRDISNLDEKLKKFQLNPELPTLLVTECVLVYMTPSQSSRLVHWAADTFHTAMFINYEQKERFLKAGWEHADALDMMTVYSVLPQDDVTRIERLEFLDEKELLQQLLQHYSICWAIKDKLKLGKGQLGFSYISGI
;
A
#
# COMPACT_ATOMS: atom_id res chain seq x y z
N MET A 1 40.38 -10.44 -11.95
CA MET A 1 39.35 -11.39 -11.48
C MET A 1 38.63 -10.71 -10.33
N ALA A 2 37.38 -10.27 -10.54
CA ALA A 2 36.60 -9.64 -9.48
C ALA A 2 36.26 -10.72 -8.44
N ALA A 3 36.82 -10.58 -7.23
CA ALA A 3 36.46 -11.43 -6.11
C ALA A 3 34.96 -11.26 -5.85
N ARG A 4 34.19 -12.35 -5.97
CA ARG A 4 32.80 -12.38 -5.52
C ARG A 4 32.80 -12.06 -4.03
N GLN A 5 32.19 -10.94 -3.65
CA GLN A 5 31.94 -10.65 -2.24
C GLN A 5 31.10 -11.80 -1.66
N PRO A 6 31.45 -12.33 -0.48
CA PRO A 6 30.63 -13.32 0.18
C PRO A 6 29.28 -12.68 0.54
N PHE A 7 28.18 -13.33 0.15
CA PHE A 7 26.83 -12.93 0.52
C PHE A 7 26.69 -12.93 2.05
N THR A 8 26.16 -11.86 2.61
CA THR A 8 25.84 -11.78 4.04
C THR A 8 24.48 -12.45 4.31
N ASP A 9 24.25 -12.95 5.53
CA ASP A 9 22.93 -13.49 5.92
C ASP A 9 21.79 -12.46 5.71
N THR A 10 22.12 -11.18 5.81
CA THR A 10 21.24 -10.05 5.49
C THR A 10 20.86 -9.97 4.01
N ASP A 11 21.76 -10.28 3.07
CA ASP A 11 21.45 -10.25 1.63
C ASP A 11 20.48 -11.37 1.24
N THR A 12 20.60 -12.54 1.88
CA THR A 12 19.71 -13.68 1.67
C THR A 12 18.32 -13.41 2.24
N ALA A 13 18.25 -12.83 3.43
CA ALA A 13 16.99 -12.37 4.02
C ALA A 13 16.32 -11.31 3.15
N ASP A 14 17.07 -10.33 2.64
CA ASP A 14 16.52 -9.30 1.77
C ASP A 14 16.03 -9.86 0.43
N GLU A 15 16.66 -10.91 -0.12
CA GLU A 15 16.16 -11.61 -1.29
C GLU A 15 14.82 -12.29 -1.03
N ALA A 16 14.69 -12.99 0.09
CA ALA A 16 13.42 -13.59 0.50
C ALA A 16 12.33 -12.53 0.71
N VAL A 17 12.66 -11.39 1.32
CA VAL A 17 11.72 -10.26 1.49
C VAL A 17 11.32 -9.67 0.13
N ARG A 18 12.24 -9.52 -0.82
CA ARG A 18 11.87 -9.05 -2.17
C ARG A 18 10.95 -10.02 -2.90
N ALA A 19 11.09 -11.33 -2.68
CA ALA A 19 10.26 -12.35 -3.31
C ALA A 19 8.79 -12.27 -2.85
N THR A 20 8.50 -11.77 -1.65
CA THR A 20 7.11 -11.63 -1.16
C THR A 20 6.30 -10.63 -1.98
N CYS A 21 6.96 -9.69 -2.66
CA CYS A 21 6.34 -8.80 -3.64
C CYS A 21 5.67 -9.60 -4.77
N ASP A 22 6.32 -10.66 -5.25
CA ASP A 22 5.78 -11.50 -6.33
C ASP A 22 4.63 -12.35 -5.83
N ASP A 23 4.73 -12.94 -4.63
CA ASP A 23 3.66 -13.73 -4.02
C ASP A 23 2.37 -12.92 -3.85
N ALA A 24 2.47 -11.73 -3.27
CA ALA A 24 1.34 -10.85 -3.07
C ALA A 24 0.72 -10.41 -4.41
N SER A 25 1.56 -10.04 -5.37
CA SER A 25 1.10 -9.55 -6.68
C SER A 25 0.45 -10.66 -7.50
N ILE A 26 0.94 -11.91 -7.42
CA ILE A 26 0.33 -13.08 -8.05
C ILE A 26 -1.03 -13.39 -7.40
N CYS A 27 -1.16 -13.31 -6.08
CA CYS A 27 -2.44 -13.55 -5.41
C CYS A 27 -3.47 -12.47 -5.78
N LYS A 28 -3.08 -11.19 -5.79
CA LYS A 28 -3.92 -10.07 -6.28
C LYS A 28 -4.32 -10.29 -7.76
N ARG A 29 -3.38 -10.73 -8.61
CA ARG A 29 -3.65 -11.04 -10.02
C ARG A 29 -4.61 -12.22 -10.20
N PHE A 30 -4.46 -13.29 -9.43
CA PHE A 30 -5.35 -14.44 -9.49
C PHE A 30 -6.77 -14.04 -9.06
N ALA A 31 -6.92 -13.37 -7.92
CA ALA A 31 -8.23 -12.96 -7.40
C ALA A 31 -8.97 -11.98 -8.35
N THR A 32 -8.26 -11.03 -8.96
CA THR A 32 -8.84 -10.15 -9.99
C THR A 32 -9.27 -10.92 -11.24
N SER A 33 -8.52 -11.95 -11.67
CA SER A 33 -8.94 -12.82 -12.78
C SER A 33 -10.23 -13.61 -12.50
N LYS A 34 -10.54 -13.84 -11.21
CA LYS A 34 -11.77 -14.49 -10.75
C LYS A 34 -12.93 -13.50 -10.54
N GLY A 35 -12.69 -12.20 -10.65
CA GLY A 35 -13.70 -11.16 -10.50
C GLY A 35 -13.95 -10.70 -9.06
N TYR A 36 -13.03 -10.98 -8.12
CA TYR A 36 -13.18 -10.48 -6.74
C TYR A 36 -13.24 -8.95 -6.71
N TRP A 37 -12.36 -8.27 -7.43
CA TRP A 37 -12.44 -6.83 -7.73
C TRP A 37 -11.91 -6.54 -9.13
N LYS A 38 -12.18 -5.33 -9.62
CA LYS A 38 -11.70 -4.86 -10.92
C LYS A 38 -10.34 -4.19 -10.75
N ASP A 39 -9.34 -4.70 -11.46
CA ASP A 39 -8.03 -4.07 -11.62
C ASP A 39 -7.53 -4.32 -13.04
N PRO A 40 -7.65 -3.33 -13.94
CA PRO A 40 -7.20 -3.48 -15.33
C PRO A 40 -5.67 -3.33 -15.47
N TYR A 41 -4.96 -2.95 -14.39
CA TYR A 41 -3.55 -2.56 -14.42
C TYR A 41 -2.60 -3.66 -13.94
N VAL A 42 -3.01 -4.48 -12.97
CA VAL A 42 -2.16 -5.53 -12.36
C VAL A 42 -1.58 -6.50 -13.39
N GLN A 43 -2.29 -6.73 -14.49
CA GLN A 43 -1.85 -7.59 -15.59
C GLN A 43 -0.59 -7.10 -16.32
N TYR A 44 -0.30 -5.79 -16.26
CA TYR A 44 0.90 -5.22 -16.86
C TYR A 44 2.13 -5.41 -15.98
N PHE A 45 1.93 -5.70 -14.68
CA PHE A 45 2.99 -5.99 -13.73
C PHE A 45 3.21 -7.49 -13.54
N VAL A 46 2.14 -8.28 -13.52
CA VAL A 46 2.17 -9.74 -13.34
C VAL A 46 1.47 -10.42 -14.51
N ARG A 47 2.26 -11.07 -15.37
CA ARG A 47 1.75 -11.71 -16.60
C ARG A 47 0.95 -12.98 -16.33
N SER A 48 1.47 -13.83 -15.44
CA SER A 48 0.83 -15.10 -15.10
C SER A 48 -0.25 -14.87 -14.04
N VAL A 49 -1.41 -15.50 -14.20
CA VAL A 49 -2.39 -15.61 -13.11
C VAL A 49 -1.92 -16.54 -11.99
N GLY A 50 -0.83 -17.29 -12.20
CA GLY A 50 -0.30 -18.24 -11.23
C GLY A 50 -1.16 -19.50 -11.10
N GLU A 51 -0.84 -20.33 -10.12
CA GLU A 51 -1.60 -21.52 -9.77
C GLU A 51 -2.89 -21.18 -9.03
N ARG A 52 -3.84 -22.12 -9.04
CA ARG A 52 -5.11 -21.98 -8.33
C ARG A 52 -4.86 -21.71 -6.85
N LYS A 53 -5.45 -20.63 -6.33
CA LYS A 53 -5.48 -20.31 -4.89
C LYS A 53 -6.77 -20.84 -4.27
N ALA A 54 -6.70 -21.22 -3.00
CA ALA A 54 -7.88 -21.63 -2.25
C ALA A 54 -8.85 -20.44 -2.07
N PRO A 55 -10.18 -20.65 -2.06
CA PRO A 55 -11.17 -19.57 -2.03
C PRO A 55 -10.99 -18.61 -0.83
N GLU A 56 -10.63 -19.14 0.34
CA GLU A 56 -10.37 -18.36 1.55
C GLU A 56 -9.19 -17.39 1.41
N ILE A 57 -8.18 -17.76 0.60
CA ILE A 57 -7.07 -16.85 0.26
C ILE A 57 -7.58 -15.69 -0.58
N ASN A 58 -8.40 -15.95 -1.60
CA ASN A 58 -8.94 -14.90 -2.46
C ASN A 58 -9.90 -13.98 -1.71
N ARG A 59 -10.76 -14.54 -0.84
CA ARG A 59 -11.62 -13.76 0.07
C ARG A 59 -10.81 -12.93 1.06
N GLY A 60 -9.70 -13.47 1.58
CA GLY A 60 -8.76 -12.73 2.42
C GLY A 60 -8.11 -11.55 1.71
N TYR A 61 -7.61 -11.75 0.48
CA TYR A 61 -7.08 -10.66 -0.33
C TYR A 61 -8.14 -9.63 -0.71
N TYR A 62 -9.38 -10.05 -0.97
CA TYR A 62 -10.49 -9.13 -1.18
C TYR A 62 -10.73 -8.25 0.05
N ALA A 63 -10.87 -8.85 1.24
CA ALA A 63 -11.06 -8.12 2.49
C ALA A 63 -9.92 -7.13 2.75
N ARG A 64 -8.67 -7.57 2.52
CA ARG A 64 -7.46 -6.75 2.61
C ARG A 64 -7.53 -5.54 1.69
N VAL A 65 -7.76 -5.74 0.38
CA VAL A 65 -7.80 -4.66 -0.61
C VAL A 65 -8.95 -3.68 -0.31
N GLN A 66 -10.15 -4.18 0.00
CA GLN A 66 -11.28 -3.33 0.31
C GLN A 66 -11.08 -2.53 1.60
N GLY A 67 -10.55 -3.16 2.66
CA GLY A 67 -10.27 -2.48 3.92
C GLY A 67 -9.23 -1.36 3.78
N MET A 68 -8.15 -1.62 3.03
CA MET A 68 -7.13 -0.61 2.73
C MET A 68 -7.70 0.54 1.90
N ASN A 69 -8.45 0.23 0.83
CA ASN A 69 -9.08 1.23 -0.03
C ASN A 69 -10.10 2.08 0.74
N HIS A 70 -10.90 1.48 1.63
CA HIS A 70 -11.87 2.22 2.45
C HIS A 70 -11.20 3.34 3.25
N LEU A 71 -10.14 3.01 4.00
CA LEU A 71 -9.41 4.00 4.81
C LEU A 71 -8.68 5.03 3.94
N LEU A 72 -8.04 4.59 2.86
CA LEU A 72 -7.32 5.45 1.94
C LEU A 72 -8.25 6.46 1.26
N ASP A 73 -9.36 5.97 0.71
CA ASP A 73 -10.33 6.80 -0.01
C ASP A 73 -11.06 7.74 0.97
N ALA A 74 -11.35 7.29 2.20
CA ALA A 74 -11.91 8.14 3.24
C ALA A 74 -10.97 9.31 3.58
N PHE A 75 -9.66 9.06 3.72
CA PHE A 75 -8.68 10.12 3.96
C PHE A 75 -8.62 11.11 2.79
N ILE A 76 -8.51 10.62 1.56
CA ILE A 76 -8.42 11.47 0.36
C ILE A 76 -9.69 12.32 0.19
N ARG A 77 -10.88 11.74 0.40
CA ARG A 77 -12.14 12.49 0.32
C ARG A 77 -12.23 13.54 1.43
N LYS A 78 -11.75 13.20 2.63
CA LYS A 78 -11.79 14.09 3.78
C LYS A 78 -10.87 15.31 3.62
N THR A 79 -9.78 15.16 2.90
CA THR A 79 -8.85 16.24 2.54
C THR A 79 -9.22 16.91 1.21
N GLU A 80 -10.34 16.54 0.58
CA GLU A 80 -10.76 17.06 -0.72
C GLU A 80 -9.67 16.90 -1.80
N CYS A 81 -8.95 15.76 -1.75
CA CYS A 81 -7.78 15.47 -2.57
C CYS A 81 -6.56 16.40 -2.36
N ASP A 82 -6.64 17.36 -1.42
CA ASP A 82 -5.55 18.26 -1.02
C ASP A 82 -4.62 17.61 0.00
N CYS A 83 -4.06 16.46 -0.38
CA CYS A 83 -3.17 15.68 0.47
C CYS A 83 -2.07 14.98 -0.32
N GLN A 84 -1.16 14.32 0.39
CA GLN A 84 -0.17 13.41 -0.18
C GLN A 84 -0.46 11.99 0.28
N VAL A 85 -0.02 11.01 -0.52
CA VAL A 85 -0.04 9.60 -0.13
C VAL A 85 1.36 9.03 -0.29
N ILE A 86 1.86 8.28 0.69
CA ILE A 86 3.15 7.59 0.66
C ILE A 86 2.91 6.11 0.91
N SER A 87 3.03 5.29 -0.13
CA SER A 87 3.01 3.83 -0.03
C SER A 87 4.43 3.31 0.18
N LEU A 88 4.70 2.84 1.41
CA LEU A 88 6.00 2.34 1.86
C LEU A 88 6.02 0.82 1.68
N GLY A 89 6.92 0.31 0.85
CA GLY A 89 6.94 -1.09 0.41
C GLY A 89 5.82 -1.36 -0.61
N ALA A 90 5.66 -0.47 -1.58
CA ALA A 90 4.53 -0.46 -2.51
C ALA A 90 4.49 -1.69 -3.45
N GLY A 91 5.61 -2.39 -3.62
CA GLY A 91 5.71 -3.51 -4.54
C GLY A 91 5.23 -3.13 -5.94
N LEU A 92 4.35 -3.96 -6.51
CA LEU A 92 3.71 -3.75 -7.82
C LEU A 92 2.28 -3.22 -7.69
N ASP A 93 1.97 -2.48 -6.62
CA ASP A 93 0.65 -1.92 -6.36
C ASP A 93 0.13 -1.03 -7.49
N THR A 94 -1.19 -1.01 -7.67
CA THR A 94 -1.88 -0.37 -8.79
C THR A 94 -2.78 0.80 -8.36
N THR A 95 -2.73 1.19 -7.08
CA THR A 95 -3.66 2.16 -6.49
C THR A 95 -3.60 3.53 -7.17
N PHE A 96 -2.42 4.00 -7.59
CA PHE A 96 -2.30 5.26 -8.33
C PHE A 96 -3.25 5.31 -9.55
N TRP A 97 -3.26 4.25 -10.36
CA TRP A 97 -4.11 4.20 -11.55
C TRP A 97 -5.60 4.07 -11.20
N ARG A 98 -5.94 3.31 -10.15
CA ARG A 98 -7.32 3.25 -9.62
C ARG A 98 -7.81 4.64 -9.22
N LEU A 99 -7.02 5.38 -8.43
CA LEU A 99 -7.37 6.73 -7.97
C LEU A 99 -7.53 7.71 -9.14
N LYS A 100 -6.74 7.56 -10.21
CA LYS A 100 -6.93 8.36 -11.43
C LYS A 100 -8.25 8.05 -12.11
N ASP A 101 -8.59 6.78 -12.30
CA ASP A 101 -9.84 6.37 -12.94
C ASP A 101 -11.07 6.81 -12.15
N GLU A 102 -10.96 6.86 -10.82
CA GLU A 102 -12.02 7.28 -9.90
C GLU A 102 -12.04 8.80 -9.63
N ASN A 103 -11.13 9.57 -10.24
CA ASN A 103 -10.97 11.01 -10.04
C ASN A 103 -10.73 11.41 -8.57
N LEU A 104 -9.92 10.61 -7.86
CA LEU A 104 -9.55 10.75 -6.45
C LEU A 104 -8.03 10.92 -6.27
N MET A 105 -7.34 11.53 -7.23
CA MET A 105 -5.89 11.65 -7.13
C MET A 105 -5.47 12.67 -6.04
N PRO A 106 -4.57 12.31 -5.11
CA PRO A 106 -3.96 13.27 -4.17
C PRO A 106 -3.06 14.26 -4.92
N ARG A 107 -2.59 15.32 -4.26
CA ARG A 107 -1.61 16.26 -4.84
C ARG A 107 -0.42 15.52 -5.43
N LYS A 108 0.15 14.57 -4.68
CA LYS A 108 1.21 13.68 -5.17
C LYS A 108 1.14 12.32 -4.47
N TYR A 109 1.31 11.27 -5.25
CA TYR A 109 1.35 9.88 -4.79
C TYR A 109 2.79 9.37 -4.85
N PHE A 110 3.35 9.03 -3.70
CA PHE A 110 4.70 8.52 -3.56
C PHE A 110 4.68 7.02 -3.32
N GLU A 111 5.57 6.30 -4.00
CA GLU A 111 5.85 4.88 -3.75
C GLU A 111 7.32 4.70 -3.40
N VAL A 112 7.57 3.84 -2.43
CA VAL A 112 8.93 3.48 -2.02
C VAL A 112 9.04 1.97 -1.97
N ASP A 113 10.11 1.43 -2.52
CA ASP A 113 10.47 0.01 -2.39
C ASP A 113 11.98 -0.17 -2.58
N PHE A 114 12.48 -1.39 -2.44
CA PHE A 114 13.86 -1.71 -2.75
C PHE A 114 14.21 -1.32 -4.21
N PRO A 115 15.43 -0.83 -4.48
CA PRO A 115 15.83 -0.38 -5.82
C PRO A 115 15.59 -1.39 -6.94
N THR A 116 15.70 -2.69 -6.66
CA THR A 116 15.43 -3.77 -7.62
C THR A 116 13.95 -3.90 -7.97
N VAL A 117 13.05 -3.75 -6.99
CA VAL A 117 11.59 -3.79 -7.19
C VAL A 117 11.15 -2.54 -7.98
N VAL A 118 11.69 -1.38 -7.61
CA VAL A 118 11.46 -0.12 -8.31
C VAL A 118 11.93 -0.16 -9.76
N ALA A 119 13.16 -0.64 -10.02
CA ALA A 119 13.67 -0.77 -11.38
C ALA A 119 12.75 -1.64 -12.26
N ARG A 120 12.24 -2.74 -11.69
CA ARG A 120 11.27 -3.62 -12.36
C ARG A 120 9.93 -2.92 -12.64
N LYS A 121 9.38 -2.20 -11.65
CA LYS A 121 8.13 -1.45 -11.82
C LYS A 121 8.26 -0.35 -12.86
N ILE A 122 9.35 0.42 -12.81
CA ILE A 122 9.69 1.44 -13.81
C ILE A 122 9.82 0.84 -15.21
N HIS A 123 10.48 -0.32 -15.36
CA HIS A 123 10.56 -1.00 -16.66
C HIS A 123 9.17 -1.36 -17.21
N ASN A 124 8.27 -1.89 -16.38
CA ASN A 124 6.91 -2.18 -16.80
C ASN A 124 6.13 -0.91 -17.16
N ILE A 125 6.24 0.16 -16.37
CA ILE A 125 5.59 1.45 -16.68
C ILE A 125 6.08 1.98 -18.04
N LYS A 126 7.39 2.00 -18.28
CA LYS A 126 8.00 2.49 -19.53
C LYS A 126 7.56 1.69 -20.75
N THR A 127 7.47 0.37 -20.63
CA THR A 127 7.23 -0.52 -21.77
C THR A 127 5.74 -0.77 -22.06
N LYS A 128 4.84 -0.31 -21.19
CA LYS A 128 3.39 -0.55 -21.31
C LYS A 128 2.64 0.78 -21.38
N PRO A 129 2.18 1.21 -22.57
CA PRO A 129 1.44 2.47 -22.73
C PRO A 129 0.23 2.63 -21.79
N PRO A 130 -0.54 1.58 -21.44
CA PRO A 130 -1.62 1.70 -20.46
C PRO A 130 -1.16 2.13 -19.06
N LEU A 131 0.11 1.94 -18.70
CA LEU A 131 0.68 2.41 -17.45
C LEU A 131 1.28 3.81 -17.60
N SER A 132 2.06 4.08 -18.65
CA SER A 132 2.76 5.35 -18.81
C SER A 132 1.85 6.52 -19.23
N LYS A 133 0.83 6.29 -20.07
CA LYS A 133 -0.07 7.36 -20.54
C LYS A 133 -0.76 8.09 -19.38
N PRO A 134 -1.37 7.40 -18.39
CA PRO A 134 -1.90 8.03 -17.19
C PRO A 134 -0.96 9.00 -16.48
N LEU A 135 0.33 8.68 -16.38
CA LEU A 135 1.31 9.53 -15.72
C LEU A 135 1.60 10.78 -16.55
N ILE A 136 1.78 10.61 -17.87
CA ILE A 136 2.06 11.71 -18.81
C ILE A 136 0.87 12.68 -18.86
N GLU A 137 -0.36 12.18 -18.93
CA GLU A 137 -1.59 13.01 -18.92
C GLU A 137 -1.72 13.88 -17.67
N THR A 138 -1.06 13.50 -16.59
CA THR A 138 -1.08 14.20 -15.30
C THR A 138 0.19 14.99 -15.02
N HIS A 139 1.11 15.07 -15.97
CA HIS A 139 2.38 15.78 -15.84
C HIS A 139 2.38 17.01 -16.74
N SER A 140 2.91 18.12 -16.23
CA SER A 140 3.02 19.39 -16.94
C SER A 140 4.02 19.38 -18.10
N THR A 141 4.91 18.38 -18.16
CA THR A 141 5.89 18.25 -19.25
C THR A 141 5.70 16.95 -20.02
N ASP A 142 6.09 16.95 -21.30
CA ASP A 142 5.96 15.78 -22.18
C ASP A 142 6.95 14.64 -21.85
N SER A 143 7.89 14.86 -20.92
CA SER A 143 8.95 13.91 -20.60
C SER A 143 9.03 13.62 -19.10
N LEU A 144 8.85 12.35 -18.71
CA LEU A 144 9.05 11.91 -17.32
C LEU A 144 10.54 11.92 -16.96
N LEU A 145 10.87 12.39 -15.76
CA LEU A 145 12.22 12.26 -15.21
C LEU A 145 12.42 10.82 -14.76
N LEU A 146 13.36 10.14 -15.41
CA LEU A 146 13.54 8.70 -15.29
C LEU A 146 15.01 8.39 -15.08
N ASP A 147 15.36 7.85 -13.91
CA ASP A 147 16.60 7.12 -13.72
C ASP A 147 16.28 5.63 -13.44
N GLY A 148 17.31 4.78 -13.32
CA GLY A 148 17.11 3.34 -13.10
C GLY A 148 16.44 3.00 -11.76
N HIS A 149 16.39 3.94 -10.83
CA HIS A 149 15.99 3.74 -9.44
C HIS A 149 14.94 4.74 -8.96
N SER A 150 14.48 5.64 -9.82
CA SER A 150 13.40 6.58 -9.53
C SER A 150 12.70 7.03 -10.80
N LEU A 151 11.42 7.34 -10.65
CA LEU A 151 10.60 7.97 -11.67
C LEU A 151 9.80 9.06 -10.98
N ASP A 152 9.84 10.26 -11.54
CA ASP A 152 9.15 11.42 -10.99
C ASP A 152 8.27 12.10 -12.05
N SER A 153 7.11 12.58 -11.59
CA SER A 153 6.12 13.36 -12.31
C SER A 153 5.37 14.26 -11.31
N ASP A 154 4.49 15.12 -11.80
CA ASP A 154 3.77 16.08 -10.93
C ASP A 154 2.87 15.38 -9.91
N ARG A 155 2.29 14.23 -10.29
CA ARG A 155 1.26 13.54 -9.49
C ARG A 155 1.69 12.17 -8.98
N TYR A 156 2.79 11.62 -9.48
CA TYR A 156 3.30 10.31 -9.09
C TYR A 156 4.83 10.32 -9.00
N CYS A 157 5.36 9.71 -7.95
CA CYS A 157 6.78 9.48 -7.76
C CYS A 157 6.99 8.06 -7.23
N ILE A 158 7.98 7.34 -7.78
CA ILE A 158 8.46 6.08 -7.21
C ILE A 158 9.96 6.16 -6.99
N VAL A 159 10.42 5.70 -5.83
CA VAL A 159 11.80 5.84 -5.38
C VAL A 159 12.34 4.52 -4.81
N GLY A 160 13.49 4.09 -5.31
CA GLY A 160 14.26 2.99 -4.77
C GLY A 160 14.98 3.40 -3.48
N ALA A 161 14.50 2.94 -2.33
CA ALA A 161 15.12 3.20 -1.02
C ALA A 161 14.88 2.03 -0.07
N ASP A 162 15.84 1.82 0.84
CA ASP A 162 15.68 0.88 1.95
C ASP A 162 14.96 1.59 3.09
N LEU A 163 13.78 1.09 3.48
CA LEU A 163 12.98 1.66 4.57
C LEU A 163 13.69 1.61 5.94
N ARG A 164 14.76 0.82 6.07
CA ARG A 164 15.59 0.74 7.30
C ARG A 164 16.52 1.95 7.44
N ASP A 165 16.84 2.63 6.34
CA ASP A 165 17.66 3.85 6.27
C ASP A 165 16.76 5.09 6.13
N ILE A 166 16.29 5.56 7.28
CA ILE A 166 15.35 6.69 7.38
C ILE A 166 15.94 7.98 6.80
N SER A 167 17.24 8.22 7.01
CA SER A 167 17.90 9.42 6.50
C SER A 167 17.89 9.45 4.97
N ASN A 168 18.24 8.32 4.34
CA ASN A 168 18.20 8.21 2.88
C ASN A 168 16.78 8.29 2.31
N LEU A 169 15.81 7.66 2.99
CA LEU A 169 14.39 7.74 2.65
C LEU A 169 13.90 9.20 2.62
N ASP A 170 14.12 9.92 3.71
CA ASP A 170 13.69 11.31 3.88
C ASP A 170 14.32 12.25 2.84
N GLU A 171 15.64 12.12 2.62
CA GLU A 171 16.37 12.91 1.63
C GLU A 171 15.78 12.72 0.22
N LYS A 172 15.54 11.46 -0.17
CA LYS A 172 15.01 11.16 -1.51
C LYS A 172 13.57 11.64 -1.67
N LEU A 173 12.70 11.46 -0.68
CA LEU A 173 11.32 11.95 -0.77
C LEU A 173 11.27 13.48 -0.85
N LYS A 174 12.09 14.19 -0.06
CA LYS A 174 12.21 15.66 -0.11
C LYS A 174 12.77 16.15 -1.45
N LYS A 175 13.73 15.42 -2.04
CA LYS A 175 14.24 15.70 -3.39
C LYS A 175 13.12 15.70 -4.44
N PHE A 176 12.10 14.87 -4.26
CA PHE A 176 10.91 14.81 -5.13
C PHE A 176 9.71 15.56 -4.57
N GLN A 177 9.97 16.67 -3.87
CA GLN A 177 8.98 17.66 -3.44
C GLN A 177 7.92 17.12 -2.48
N LEU A 178 8.27 16.15 -1.62
CA LEU A 178 7.46 15.85 -0.45
C LEU A 178 7.31 17.10 0.43
N ASN A 179 6.08 17.51 0.72
CA ASN A 179 5.76 18.67 1.54
C ASN A 179 5.23 18.24 2.92
N PRO A 180 5.99 18.43 4.02
CA PRO A 180 5.55 18.07 5.37
C PRO A 180 4.35 18.86 5.91
N GLU A 181 4.04 20.02 5.30
CA GLU A 181 2.91 20.87 5.72
C GLU A 181 1.56 20.38 5.20
N LEU A 182 1.54 19.52 4.18
CA LEU A 182 0.30 18.94 3.65
C LEU A 182 -0.18 17.75 4.50
N PRO A 183 -1.51 17.56 4.63
CA PRO A 183 -2.06 16.30 5.13
C PRO A 183 -1.46 15.13 4.37
N THR A 184 -0.87 14.17 5.08
CA THR A 184 -0.16 13.06 4.44
C THR A 184 -0.65 11.71 4.98
N LEU A 185 -1.11 10.85 4.07
CA LEU A 185 -1.42 9.47 4.37
C LEU A 185 -0.20 8.60 4.09
N LEU A 186 0.20 7.79 5.07
CA LEU A 186 1.21 6.76 4.89
C LEU A 186 0.56 5.38 4.93
N VAL A 187 1.04 4.49 4.07
CA VAL A 187 0.49 3.15 3.92
C VAL A 187 1.60 2.12 3.97
N THR A 188 1.43 1.10 4.82
CA THR A 188 2.25 -0.13 4.83
C THR A 188 1.33 -1.36 4.75
N GLU A 189 1.46 -2.15 3.69
CA GLU A 189 0.56 -3.27 3.42
C GLU A 189 1.33 -4.61 3.41
N CYS A 190 1.51 -5.24 4.58
CA CYS A 190 2.48 -6.33 4.80
C CYS A 190 3.92 -5.92 4.46
N VAL A 191 4.49 -4.99 5.21
CA VAL A 191 5.85 -4.47 5.04
C VAL A 191 6.62 -4.43 6.37
N LEU A 192 6.03 -3.94 7.45
CA LEU A 192 6.72 -3.74 8.73
C LEU A 192 7.15 -5.06 9.39
N VAL A 193 6.47 -6.18 9.08
CA VAL A 193 6.78 -7.53 9.58
C VAL A 193 8.13 -8.04 9.09
N TYR A 194 8.60 -7.55 7.94
CA TYR A 194 9.90 -7.91 7.38
C TYR A 194 11.08 -7.13 7.99
N MET A 195 10.79 -6.24 8.94
CA MET A 195 11.78 -5.43 9.63
C MET A 195 11.83 -5.81 11.11
N THR A 196 12.97 -5.58 11.75
CA THR A 196 13.04 -5.71 13.21
C THR A 196 12.08 -4.73 13.89
N PRO A 197 11.61 -5.01 15.11
CA PRO A 197 10.77 -4.07 15.87
C PRO A 197 11.40 -2.68 16.01
N SER A 198 12.72 -2.60 16.19
CA SER A 198 13.44 -1.32 16.26
C SER A 198 13.39 -0.54 14.93
N GLN A 199 13.63 -1.22 13.81
CA GLN A 199 13.62 -0.59 12.48
C GLN A 199 12.22 -0.07 12.11
N SER A 200 11.19 -0.90 12.25
CA SER A 200 9.81 -0.48 11.99
C SER A 200 9.36 0.65 12.92
N SER A 201 9.74 0.62 14.21
CA SER A 201 9.43 1.71 15.15
C SER A 201 10.04 3.03 14.71
N ARG A 202 11.30 3.04 14.23
CA ARG A 202 11.94 4.25 13.69
C ARG A 202 11.20 4.82 12.48
N LEU A 203 10.69 3.97 11.60
CA LEU A 203 9.91 4.40 10.43
C LEU A 203 8.58 5.05 10.85
N VAL A 204 7.88 4.43 11.80
CA VAL A 204 6.61 4.97 12.34
C VAL A 204 6.84 6.27 13.12
N HIS A 205 7.94 6.39 13.87
CA HIS A 205 8.35 7.64 14.54
C HIS A 205 8.68 8.73 13.54
N TRP A 206 9.49 8.44 12.52
CA TRP A 206 9.82 9.41 11.47
C TRP A 206 8.57 9.99 10.82
N ALA A 207 7.57 9.16 10.51
CA ALA A 207 6.31 9.62 9.96
C ALA A 207 5.57 10.58 10.93
N ALA A 208 5.50 10.21 12.21
CA ALA A 208 4.85 11.04 13.22
C ALA A 208 5.59 12.37 13.47
N ASP A 209 6.91 12.38 13.41
CA ASP A 209 7.74 13.58 13.62
C ASP A 209 7.72 14.51 12.40
N THR A 210 7.72 13.93 11.20
CA THR A 210 7.79 14.70 9.94
C THR A 210 6.48 15.44 9.67
N PHE A 211 5.33 14.79 9.86
CA PHE A 211 4.04 15.36 9.46
C PHE A 211 3.26 15.89 10.66
N HIS A 212 2.69 17.08 10.48
CA HIS A 212 1.83 17.70 11.50
C HIS A 212 0.39 17.19 11.46
N THR A 213 -0.08 16.83 10.25
CA THR A 213 -1.37 16.18 10.04
C THR A 213 -1.14 14.96 9.16
N ALA A 214 -1.36 13.78 9.73
CA ALA A 214 -1.13 12.53 9.04
C ALA A 214 -2.07 11.43 9.50
N MET A 215 -2.24 10.45 8.61
CA MET A 215 -2.82 9.15 8.91
C MET A 215 -1.81 8.08 8.50
N PHE A 216 -1.71 7.01 9.28
CA PHE A 216 -0.86 5.86 8.95
C PHE A 216 -1.72 4.61 8.94
N ILE A 217 -1.82 3.94 7.81
CA ILE A 217 -2.53 2.66 7.68
C ILE A 217 -1.50 1.54 7.65
N ASN A 218 -1.72 0.51 8.46
CA ASN A 218 -0.90 -0.69 8.49
C ASN A 218 -1.74 -1.96 8.50
N TYR A 219 -1.57 -2.81 7.49
CA TYR A 219 -2.21 -4.13 7.43
C TYR A 219 -1.30 -5.20 8.06
N GLU A 220 -1.15 -5.22 9.39
CA GLU A 220 -0.38 -6.26 10.11
C GLU A 220 -0.76 -6.39 11.60
N GLN A 221 0.13 -6.00 12.54
CA GLN A 221 0.01 -6.13 13.99
C GLN A 221 -0.17 -4.76 14.68
N LYS A 222 -1.08 -4.71 15.66
CA LYS A 222 -1.57 -3.50 16.34
C LYS A 222 -0.59 -2.82 17.31
N GLU A 223 0.25 -3.58 18.00
CA GLU A 223 0.90 -3.13 19.25
C GLU A 223 1.93 -2.00 19.11
N ARG A 224 2.28 -1.57 17.89
CA ARG A 224 3.42 -0.68 17.63
C ARG A 224 3.07 0.82 17.52
N PHE A 225 1.81 1.18 17.29
CA PHE A 225 1.44 2.57 16.96
C PHE A 225 1.35 3.52 18.17
N LEU A 226 0.77 3.08 19.29
CA LEU A 226 0.53 3.96 20.45
C LEU A 226 1.82 4.44 21.15
N LYS A 227 2.94 3.73 20.96
CA LYS A 227 4.26 4.11 21.51
C LYS A 227 5.03 5.07 20.59
N ALA A 228 4.46 5.42 19.44
CA ALA A 228 5.18 6.08 18.36
C ALA A 228 4.78 7.55 18.08
N GLY A 229 4.19 8.25 19.05
CA GLY A 229 3.86 9.68 18.92
C GLY A 229 2.57 9.98 18.14
N TRP A 230 1.79 8.95 17.79
CA TRP A 230 0.46 9.09 17.23
C TRP A 230 -0.57 9.44 18.32
N GLU A 231 -1.51 10.34 18.02
CA GLU A 231 -2.48 10.84 19.00
C GLU A 231 -3.60 9.83 19.26
N HIS A 232 -4.01 9.12 18.20
CA HIS A 232 -5.01 8.06 18.24
C HIS A 232 -4.55 6.89 17.39
N ALA A 233 -4.88 5.66 17.81
CA ALA A 233 -4.70 4.48 17.00
C ALA A 233 -5.82 3.47 17.26
N ASP A 234 -6.38 2.95 16.19
CA ASP A 234 -7.41 1.91 16.20
C ASP A 234 -6.93 0.72 15.38
N ALA A 235 -7.55 -0.43 15.61
CA ALA A 235 -7.35 -1.58 14.75
C ALA A 235 -8.52 -2.55 14.85
N LEU A 236 -8.77 -3.23 13.73
CA LEU A 236 -9.74 -4.30 13.60
C LEU A 236 -9.05 -5.54 13.04
N ASP A 237 -9.42 -6.72 13.54
CA ASP A 237 -9.10 -7.96 12.85
C ASP A 237 -9.84 -8.01 11.50
N MET A 238 -9.33 -8.80 10.56
CA MET A 238 -9.89 -8.84 9.22
C MET A 238 -11.23 -9.56 9.14
N MET A 239 -11.64 -10.31 10.17
CA MET A 239 -12.97 -10.91 10.24
C MET A 239 -14.02 -9.82 10.53
N THR A 240 -13.70 -8.90 11.44
CA THR A 240 -14.50 -7.71 11.69
C THR A 240 -14.54 -6.80 10.46
N VAL A 241 -13.43 -6.61 9.75
CA VAL A 241 -13.45 -5.87 8.48
C VAL A 241 -14.37 -6.54 7.47
N TYR A 242 -14.24 -7.86 7.28
CA TYR A 242 -15.05 -8.62 6.33
C TYR A 242 -16.56 -8.53 6.64
N SER A 243 -16.93 -8.55 7.92
CA SER A 243 -18.34 -8.49 8.34
C SER A 243 -18.99 -7.12 8.11
N VAL A 244 -18.21 -6.04 8.10
CA VAL A 244 -18.72 -4.68 7.86
C VAL A 244 -18.63 -4.26 6.39
N LEU A 245 -18.05 -5.06 5.49
CA LEU A 245 -18.10 -4.75 4.05
C LEU A 245 -19.55 -4.67 3.53
N PRO A 246 -19.82 -3.92 2.43
CA PRO A 246 -21.14 -3.88 1.83
C PRO A 246 -21.64 -5.29 1.50
N GLN A 247 -22.80 -5.67 2.06
CA GLN A 247 -23.27 -7.06 2.03
C GLN A 247 -23.65 -7.54 0.62
N ASP A 248 -24.06 -6.64 -0.27
CA ASP A 248 -24.27 -6.95 -1.68
C ASP A 248 -22.97 -7.39 -2.36
N ASP A 249 -21.86 -6.74 -2.02
CA ASP A 249 -20.53 -7.07 -2.53
C ASP A 249 -19.98 -8.35 -1.92
N VAL A 250 -20.20 -8.58 -0.62
CA VAL A 250 -19.89 -9.87 0.02
C VAL A 250 -20.67 -10.99 -0.67
N THR A 251 -21.98 -10.86 -0.81
CA THR A 251 -22.82 -11.85 -1.51
C THR A 251 -22.34 -12.11 -2.93
N ARG A 252 -21.91 -11.07 -3.65
CA ARG A 252 -21.34 -11.19 -5.00
C ARG A 252 -20.07 -12.03 -5.00
N ILE A 253 -19.10 -11.74 -4.13
CA ILE A 253 -17.83 -12.48 -4.12
C ILE A 253 -17.98 -13.91 -3.61
N GLU A 254 -18.90 -14.18 -2.68
CA GLU A 254 -19.13 -15.52 -2.15
C GLU A 254 -19.73 -16.48 -3.19
N ARG A 255 -20.35 -15.94 -4.25
CA ARG A 255 -20.87 -16.71 -5.39
C ARG A 255 -19.80 -17.04 -6.45
N LEU A 256 -18.63 -16.40 -6.40
CA LEU A 256 -17.57 -16.64 -7.39
C LEU A 256 -16.93 -18.02 -7.21
N GLU A 257 -16.76 -18.44 -5.96
CA GLU A 257 -16.12 -19.70 -5.60
C GLU A 257 -16.82 -20.32 -4.38
N PHE A 258 -17.10 -21.61 -4.49
CA PHE A 258 -17.62 -22.41 -3.37
C PHE A 258 -16.56 -22.52 -2.27
N LEU A 259 -16.96 -22.28 -1.03
CA LEU A 259 -16.15 -22.45 0.18
C LEU A 259 -16.92 -23.40 1.11
N ASP A 260 -16.38 -24.59 1.32
CA ASP A 260 -16.90 -25.61 2.22
C ASP A 260 -16.51 -25.33 3.68
N GLU A 261 -15.24 -25.00 3.92
CA GLU A 261 -14.67 -24.80 5.26
C GLU A 261 -14.62 -23.31 5.64
N LYS A 262 -15.74 -22.79 6.18
CA LYS A 262 -15.82 -21.38 6.63
C LYS A 262 -14.90 -21.09 7.81
N GLU A 263 -14.59 -22.11 8.60
CA GLU A 263 -13.71 -22.06 9.75
C GLU A 263 -12.29 -21.70 9.35
N LEU A 264 -11.80 -22.16 8.19
CA LEU A 264 -10.47 -21.80 7.68
C LEU A 264 -10.39 -20.32 7.31
N LEU A 265 -11.43 -19.77 6.68
CA LEU A 265 -11.51 -18.34 6.40
C LEU A 265 -11.52 -17.53 7.70
N GLN A 266 -12.33 -17.94 8.67
CA GLN A 266 -12.37 -17.28 9.98
C GLN A 266 -11.01 -17.29 10.66
N GLN A 267 -10.36 -18.46 10.73
CA GLN A 267 -9.02 -18.59 11.30
C GLN A 267 -8.04 -17.68 10.57
N LEU A 268 -8.01 -17.71 9.23
CA LEU A 268 -7.14 -16.86 8.44
C LEU A 268 -7.36 -15.37 8.78
N LEU A 269 -8.60 -14.89 8.73
CA LEU A 269 -8.92 -13.47 8.91
C LEU A 269 -8.69 -12.96 10.34
N GLN A 270 -8.83 -13.83 11.35
CA GLN A 270 -8.56 -13.46 12.75
C GLN A 270 -7.07 -13.27 13.06
N HIS A 271 -6.16 -13.76 12.20
CA HIS A 271 -4.71 -13.62 12.38
C HIS A 271 -4.11 -12.41 11.65
N TYR A 272 -4.92 -11.68 10.86
CA TYR A 272 -4.53 -10.42 10.25
C TYR A 272 -5.34 -9.28 10.86
N SER A 273 -4.76 -8.09 10.92
CA SER A 273 -5.47 -6.88 11.33
C SER A 273 -5.14 -5.71 10.42
N ILE A 274 -6.11 -4.81 10.28
CA ILE A 274 -5.87 -3.47 9.75
C ILE A 274 -5.84 -2.50 10.92
N CYS A 275 -4.76 -1.72 10.99
CA CYS A 275 -4.53 -0.72 12.00
C CYS A 275 -4.47 0.64 11.32
N TRP A 276 -4.97 1.68 11.98
CA TRP A 276 -4.72 3.03 11.54
C TRP A 276 -4.44 3.95 12.71
N ALA A 277 -3.54 4.90 12.51
CA ALA A 277 -3.16 5.89 13.49
C ALA A 277 -3.32 7.29 12.89
N ILE A 278 -3.71 8.26 13.72
CA ILE A 278 -4.00 9.63 13.29
C ILE A 278 -3.30 10.63 14.19
N LYS A 279 -2.76 11.67 13.55
CA LYS A 279 -2.30 12.91 14.15
C LYS A 279 -2.93 14.04 13.35
N ASP A 280 -3.70 14.92 13.98
CA ASP A 280 -4.57 15.86 13.24
C ASP A 280 -4.46 17.29 13.79
N LYS A 281 -3.32 17.95 13.53
CA LYS A 281 -3.09 19.34 13.92
C LYS A 281 -3.99 20.31 13.15
N LEU A 282 -4.35 19.99 11.90
CA LEU A 282 -5.24 20.79 11.06
C LEU A 282 -6.73 20.64 11.43
N LYS A 283 -7.07 19.74 12.36
CA LYS A 283 -8.43 19.50 12.86
C LYS A 283 -9.41 19.13 11.72
N LEU A 284 -8.95 18.31 10.79
CA LEU A 284 -9.76 17.81 9.67
C LEU A 284 -10.99 17.03 10.17
N GLY A 285 -10.94 16.44 11.36
CA GLY A 285 -12.09 15.81 12.00
C GLY A 285 -11.92 14.30 12.10
N LYS A 286 -11.29 13.89 13.20
CA LYS A 286 -10.89 12.51 13.53
C LYS A 286 -12.05 11.51 13.55
N GLY A 287 -13.24 11.94 13.97
CA GLY A 287 -14.40 11.04 14.19
C GLY A 287 -15.00 10.42 12.93
N GLN A 288 -14.49 10.74 11.73
CA GLN A 288 -15.00 10.22 10.45
C GLN A 288 -13.98 9.38 9.67
N LEU A 289 -12.76 9.20 10.21
CA LEU A 289 -11.70 8.39 9.59
C LEU A 289 -11.60 7.05 10.34
N GLY A 290 -12.09 5.98 9.71
CA GLY A 290 -12.16 4.65 10.30
C GLY A 290 -13.34 3.83 9.76
N PHE A 291 -13.61 2.70 10.40
CA PHE A 291 -14.72 1.81 10.04
C PHE A 291 -16.05 2.14 10.75
N SER A 292 -16.04 3.10 11.69
CA SER A 292 -17.21 3.50 12.50
C SER A 292 -18.39 4.06 11.69
N TYR A 293 -18.20 4.36 10.41
CA TYR A 293 -19.26 4.86 9.52
C TYR A 293 -19.93 3.77 8.66
N ILE A 294 -19.39 2.55 8.60
CA ILE A 294 -19.95 1.53 7.69
C ILE A 294 -21.19 0.85 8.28
N SER A 295 -21.43 0.94 9.60
CA SER A 295 -22.59 0.25 10.19
C SER A 295 -22.96 0.68 11.61
N GLY A 296 -23.22 1.96 11.88
CA GLY A 296 -23.88 2.37 13.14
C GLY A 296 -23.35 1.73 14.44
N ILE A 297 -22.03 1.51 14.52
CA ILE A 297 -21.30 1.03 15.72
C ILE A 297 -20.49 2.21 16.25
#